data_AF-A0A9X8N3G8-F1
#
_entry.id   AF-A0A9X8N3G8-F1
#
_cell.length_a   1.000
_cell.length_b   1.000
_cell.length_c   1.000
_cell.angle_alpha   90.00
_cell.angle_beta   90.00
_cell.angle_gamma   90.00
#
_symmetry.space_group_name_H-M   'P 1'
#
loop_
_entity.id
_entity.type
_entity.pdbx_description
1 polymer ?
#
loop_
_entity_poly.entity_id
_entity_poly.type
_entity_poly.pdbx_seq_one_letter_code
_entity_poly.pdbx_strand_id
1 'polypeptide(L)'
;MAISTILRGIQGNPSVHTPADYPELARTEDDSTWNDNKLLCLLAEHPGADLMVLWAVRDAVAAKLAESERPYAAVLALAGRTELATEEVQRLGTLRGASARLRTRLDRRLALRA
;
A
#
# COMPACT_ATOMS: atom_id res chain seq x y z
N MET A 1 4.21 -0.80 -13.11
CA MET A 1 3.66 -2.18 -13.05
C MET A 1 2.17 -2.09 -12.72
N ALA A 2 1.26 -2.70 -13.51
CA ALA A 2 -0.19 -2.57 -13.29
C ALA A 2 -0.67 -3.35 -12.06
N ILE A 3 -1.61 -2.77 -11.28
CA ILE A 3 -2.18 -3.38 -10.07
C ILE A 3 -2.85 -4.74 -10.33
N SER A 4 -3.31 -4.98 -11.57
CA SER A 4 -3.83 -6.26 -12.02
C SER A 4 -2.83 -7.43 -11.87
N THR A 5 -1.52 -7.17 -11.92
CA THR A 5 -0.47 -8.17 -11.69
C THR A 5 -0.35 -8.53 -10.21
N ILE A 6 -0.54 -7.57 -9.32
CA ILE A 6 -0.48 -7.77 -7.87
C ILE A 6 -1.65 -8.66 -7.41
N LEU A 7 -2.86 -8.36 -7.90
CA LEU A 7 -4.06 -9.16 -7.57
C LEU A 7 -3.99 -10.58 -8.15
N ARG A 8 -3.33 -10.77 -9.29
CA ARG A 8 -3.13 -12.11 -9.89
C ARG A 8 -2.13 -12.97 -9.11
N GLY A 9 -1.09 -12.37 -8.53
CA GLY A 9 -0.10 -13.09 -7.70
C GLY A 9 -0.67 -13.63 -6.38
N ILE A 10 -1.73 -12.98 -5.87
CA ILE A 10 -2.43 -13.34 -4.62
C ILE A 10 -3.35 -14.56 -4.83
N GLN A 11 -3.89 -14.77 -6.04
CA GLN A 11 -4.87 -15.83 -6.35
C GLN A 11 -4.33 -17.27 -6.31
N GLY A 12 -3.02 -17.48 -6.10
CA GLY A 12 -2.41 -18.83 -6.10
C GLY A 12 -2.48 -19.58 -4.77
N ASN A 13 -2.96 -18.97 -3.68
CA ASN A 13 -2.87 -19.53 -2.33
C ASN A 13 -4.26 -19.67 -1.69
N PRO A 14 -4.74 -20.90 -1.37
CA PRO A 14 -6.12 -21.15 -0.96
C PRO A 14 -6.51 -20.57 0.42
N SER A 15 -5.55 -20.06 1.19
CA SER A 15 -5.81 -19.39 2.48
C SER A 15 -5.97 -17.87 2.36
N VAL A 16 -5.92 -17.32 1.15
CA VAL A 16 -5.87 -15.87 0.91
C VAL A 16 -7.23 -15.36 0.45
N HIS A 17 -7.71 -14.31 1.13
CA HIS A 17 -8.91 -13.58 0.73
C HIS A 17 -8.83 -13.18 -0.74
N THR A 18 -9.80 -13.66 -1.51
CA THR A 18 -9.80 -13.54 -2.98
C THR A 18 -10.20 -12.10 -3.34
N PRO A 19 -9.76 -11.50 -4.45
CA PRO A 19 -10.21 -10.18 -4.89
C PRO A 19 -11.74 -9.97 -4.93
N ALA A 20 -12.53 -11.06 -4.99
CA ALA A 20 -13.99 -11.04 -4.85
C ALA A 20 -14.48 -10.60 -3.45
N ASP A 21 -13.65 -10.72 -2.41
CA ASP A 21 -13.95 -10.29 -1.04
C ASP A 21 -13.89 -8.75 -0.89
N TYR A 22 -13.38 -8.04 -1.89
CA TYR A 22 -13.21 -6.60 -1.89
C TYR A 22 -13.90 -5.97 -3.11
N PRO A 23 -15.23 -5.76 -3.07
CA PRO A 23 -16.00 -5.25 -4.21
C PRO A 23 -15.57 -3.85 -4.67
N GLU A 24 -14.82 -3.11 -3.84
CA GLU A 24 -14.20 -1.84 -4.24
C GLU A 24 -13.07 -2.02 -5.28
N LEU A 25 -12.40 -3.18 -5.32
CA LEU A 25 -11.34 -3.50 -6.29
C LEU A 25 -11.86 -3.57 -7.73
N ALA A 26 -13.09 -4.04 -7.92
CA ALA A 26 -13.69 -4.22 -9.26
C ALA A 26 -14.07 -2.89 -9.93
N ARG A 27 -14.19 -1.80 -9.16
CA ARG A 27 -14.56 -0.47 -9.68
C ARG A 27 -13.37 0.38 -10.08
N THR A 28 -12.16 -0.15 -9.87
CA THR A 28 -10.91 0.60 -9.98
C THR A 28 -10.21 0.49 -11.34
N GLU A 29 -10.75 -0.29 -12.28
CA GLU A 29 -10.08 -0.62 -13.55
C GLU A 29 -10.07 0.52 -14.59
N ASP A 30 -10.91 1.56 -14.44
CA ASP A 30 -11.17 2.54 -15.51
C ASP A 30 -10.44 3.90 -15.41
N ASP A 31 -9.53 4.14 -14.44
CA ASP A 31 -8.80 5.44 -14.38
C ASP A 31 -7.35 5.34 -13.81
N SER A 32 -6.39 5.13 -14.69
CA SER A 32 -5.18 4.31 -14.51
C SER A 32 -4.09 4.76 -13.51
N THR A 33 -4.21 5.88 -12.80
CA THR A 33 -3.15 6.31 -11.83
C THR A 33 -3.73 6.95 -10.57
N TRP A 34 -4.79 7.75 -10.72
CA TRP A 34 -5.54 8.28 -9.58
C TRP A 34 -6.28 7.16 -8.84
N ASN A 35 -6.89 6.24 -9.59
CA ASN A 35 -7.62 5.11 -9.04
C ASN A 35 -6.67 4.11 -8.38
N ASP A 36 -5.49 3.91 -8.97
CA ASP A 36 -4.42 3.09 -8.39
C ASP A 36 -3.98 3.58 -7.00
N ASN A 37 -3.71 4.87 -6.85
CA ASN A 37 -3.27 5.43 -5.56
C ASN A 37 -4.38 5.37 -4.51
N LYS A 38 -5.63 5.57 -4.93
CA LYS A 38 -6.81 5.43 -4.07
C LYS A 38 -7.00 3.97 -3.65
N LEU A 39 -6.82 3.02 -4.57
CA LEU A 39 -6.94 1.60 -4.31
C LEU A 39 -5.91 1.10 -3.30
N LEU A 40 -4.64 1.50 -3.47
CA LEU A 40 -3.58 1.19 -2.52
C LEU A 40 -3.88 1.76 -1.13
N CYS A 41 -4.53 2.92 -1.05
CA CYS A 41 -4.97 3.51 0.21
C CYS A 41 -6.09 2.67 0.86
N LEU A 42 -7.12 2.31 0.10
CA LEU A 42 -8.24 1.51 0.59
C LEU A 42 -7.78 0.14 1.11
N LEU A 43 -6.89 -0.53 0.37
CA LEU A 43 -6.31 -1.80 0.80
C LEU A 43 -5.47 -1.67 2.08
N ALA A 44 -4.69 -0.59 2.21
CA ALA A 44 -3.89 -0.34 3.41
C ALA A 44 -4.75 0.05 4.63
N GLU A 45 -5.91 0.67 4.42
CA GLU A 45 -6.86 1.03 5.48
C GLU A 45 -7.79 -0.12 5.86
N HIS A 46 -7.98 -1.11 4.98
CA HIS A 46 -8.95 -2.16 5.19
C HIS A 46 -8.61 -3.01 6.44
N PRO A 47 -9.50 -3.09 7.45
CA PRO A 47 -9.20 -3.73 8.72
C PRO A 47 -8.87 -5.21 8.59
N GLY A 48 -9.53 -5.91 7.67
CA GLY A 48 -9.31 -7.33 7.36
C GLY A 48 -8.22 -7.63 6.32
N ALA A 49 -7.43 -6.64 5.90
CA ALA A 49 -6.34 -6.91 4.96
C ALA A 49 -5.26 -7.78 5.62
N ASP A 50 -5.08 -8.97 5.06
CA ASP A 50 -4.06 -9.93 5.49
C ASP A 50 -2.63 -9.39 5.29
N LEU A 51 -1.66 -9.90 6.05
CA LEU A 51 -0.26 -9.50 6.00
C LEU A 51 0.32 -9.60 4.59
N MET A 52 -0.07 -10.63 3.83
CA MET A 52 0.35 -10.79 2.43
C MET A 52 -0.15 -9.65 1.53
N VAL A 53 -1.39 -9.19 1.74
CA VAL A 53 -1.97 -8.04 1.02
C VAL A 53 -1.21 -6.77 1.41
N LEU A 54 -0.90 -6.60 2.69
CA LEU A 54 -0.14 -5.43 3.16
C LEU A 54 1.28 -5.39 2.59
N TRP A 55 1.97 -6.53 2.47
CA TRP A 55 3.26 -6.61 1.77
C TRP A 55 3.15 -6.30 0.28
N ALA A 56 2.13 -6.83 -0.38
CA ALA A 56 1.89 -6.56 -1.79
C ALA A 56 1.62 -5.06 -2.05
N VAL A 57 0.81 -4.42 -1.18
CA VAL A 57 0.54 -2.98 -1.22
C VAL A 57 1.82 -2.18 -0.96
N ARG A 58 2.65 -2.59 0.02
CA ARG A 58 3.96 -1.95 0.27
C ARG A 58 4.84 -1.96 -0.96
N ASP A 59 4.98 -3.10 -1.63
CA ASP A 59 5.85 -3.24 -2.79
C ASP A 59 5.34 -2.42 -3.99
N ALA A 60 4.01 -2.37 -4.17
CA ALA A 60 3.37 -1.53 -5.17
C ALA A 60 3.61 -0.02 -4.93
N VAL A 61 3.46 0.41 -3.67
CA VAL A 61 3.73 1.78 -3.23
C VAL A 61 5.20 2.13 -3.43
N ALA A 62 6.12 1.21 -3.14
CA ALA A 62 7.55 1.40 -3.37
C ALA A 62 7.86 1.60 -4.86
N ALA A 63 7.27 0.78 -5.74
CA ALA A 63 7.41 0.93 -7.19
C ALA A 63 6.91 2.30 -7.67
N LYS A 64 5.73 2.73 -7.21
CA LYS A 64 5.17 4.06 -7.54
C LYS A 64 6.02 5.22 -7.03
N LEU A 65 6.57 5.11 -5.82
CA LEU A 65 7.51 6.11 -5.30
C LEU A 65 8.81 6.16 -6.12
N ALA A 66 9.27 5.02 -6.66
CA ALA A 66 10.43 4.99 -7.55
C ALA A 66 10.12 5.67 -8.90
N GLU A 67 8.90 5.50 -9.41
CA GLU A 67 8.34 6.20 -10.59
C GLU A 67 8.02 7.69 -10.31
N SER A 68 8.33 8.20 -9.11
CA SER A 68 8.05 9.57 -8.67
C SER A 68 6.55 9.93 -8.57
N GLU A 69 5.68 8.92 -8.52
CA GLU A 69 4.27 9.10 -8.17
C GLU A 69 4.11 9.39 -6.66
N ARG A 70 2.88 9.77 -6.26
CA ARG A 70 2.58 10.26 -4.91
C ARG A 70 1.51 9.42 -4.18
N PRO A 71 1.74 8.13 -3.91
CA PRO A 71 0.85 7.28 -3.10
C PRO A 71 0.95 7.59 -1.59
N TYR A 72 0.99 8.87 -1.21
CA TYR A 72 1.31 9.29 0.16
C TYR A 72 0.26 8.86 1.18
N ALA A 73 -1.01 8.79 0.77
CA ALA A 73 -2.08 8.32 1.64
C ALA A 73 -1.90 6.84 2.00
N ALA A 74 -1.58 6.00 1.01
CA ALA A 74 -1.29 4.58 1.22
C ALA A 74 -0.08 4.36 2.13
N VAL A 75 1.00 5.11 1.96
CA VAL A 75 2.19 5.04 2.84
C VAL A 75 1.82 5.33 4.30
N LEU A 76 0.98 6.34 4.55
CA LEU A 76 0.56 6.70 5.89
C LEU A 76 -0.43 5.69 6.49
N ALA A 77 -1.29 5.10 5.67
CA ALA A 77 -2.16 4.00 6.09
C ALA A 77 -1.33 2.79 6.53
N LEU A 78 -0.35 2.36 5.74
CA LEU A 78 0.59 1.28 6.10
C LEU A 78 1.36 1.56 7.39
N ALA A 79 1.75 2.81 7.64
CA ALA A 79 2.42 3.21 8.88
C ALA A 79 1.55 3.04 10.15
N GLY A 80 0.23 3.01 9.99
CA GLY A 80 -0.70 2.73 11.08
C GLY A 80 -0.97 1.23 11.31
N ARG A 81 -0.51 0.34 10.43
CA ARG A 81 -0.77 -1.11 10.53
C ARG A 81 0.28 -1.76 11.43
N THR A 82 -0.17 -2.42 12.51
CA THR A 82 0.72 -3.09 13.48
C THR A 82 1.32 -4.38 12.94
N GLU A 83 0.70 -4.94 11.90
CA GLU A 83 1.07 -6.18 11.23
C GLU A 83 2.38 -6.05 10.44
N LEU A 84 2.74 -4.85 9.98
CA LEU A 84 3.98 -4.57 9.27
C LEU A 84 5.07 -4.08 10.21
N ALA A 85 6.31 -4.53 10.07
CA ALA A 85 7.38 -4.04 10.95
C ALA A 85 7.67 -2.54 10.70
N THR A 86 8.02 -1.81 11.76
CA THR A 86 8.32 -0.37 11.70
C THR A 86 9.44 -0.08 10.69
N GLU A 87 10.47 -0.93 10.66
CA GLU A 87 11.62 -0.80 9.77
C GLU A 87 11.21 -0.99 8.30
N GLU A 88 10.27 -1.90 8.02
CA GLU A 88 9.77 -2.14 6.66
C GLU A 88 9.06 -0.93 6.09
N VAL A 89 8.26 -0.25 6.92
CA VAL A 89 7.56 0.97 6.52
C VAL A 89 8.52 2.16 6.45
N GLN A 90 9.50 2.25 7.35
CA GLN A 90 10.50 3.32 7.37
C GLN A 90 11.36 3.33 6.08
N ARG A 91 11.64 2.16 5.50
CA ARG A 91 12.33 2.06 4.18
C ARG A 91 11.59 2.76 3.05
N LEU A 92 10.26 2.91 3.12
CA LEU A 92 9.52 3.68 2.09
C LEU A 92 9.89 5.16 2.12
N GLY A 93 10.29 5.70 3.28
CA GLY A 93 10.71 7.09 3.44
C GLY A 93 12.07 7.41 2.81
N THR A 94 12.89 6.41 2.50
CA THR A 94 14.22 6.59 1.87
C THR A 94 14.17 6.60 0.34
N LEU A 95 13.02 6.26 -0.24
CA LEU A 95 12.83 6.22 -1.69
C LEU A 95 12.82 7.62 -2.31
N ARG A 96 13.27 7.72 -3.56
CA ARG A 96 13.44 8.99 -4.29
C ARG A 96 12.16 9.84 -4.35
N GLY A 97 11.00 9.20 -4.53
CA GLY A 97 9.69 9.89 -4.56
C GLY A 97 9.14 10.30 -3.20
N ALA A 98 9.79 9.91 -2.09
CA ALA A 98 9.39 10.32 -0.75
C ALA A 98 9.76 11.78 -0.51
N SER A 99 8.75 12.66 -0.49
CA SER A 99 8.95 14.08 -0.16
C SER A 99 9.34 14.28 1.30
N ALA A 100 10.00 15.39 1.62
CA ALA A 100 10.35 15.73 3.01
C ALA A 100 9.11 15.75 3.94
N ARG A 101 7.96 16.24 3.44
CA ARG A 101 6.68 16.22 4.17
C ARG A 101 6.20 14.79 4.45
N LEU A 102 6.36 13.88 3.48
CA LEU A 102 6.02 12.48 3.68
C LEU A 102 6.89 11.85 4.78
N ARG A 103 8.21 12.07 4.72
CA ARG A 103 9.16 11.53 5.72
C ARG A 103 8.80 11.98 7.14
N THR A 104 8.61 13.29 7.35
CA THR A 104 8.20 13.81 8.68
C THR A 104 6.86 13.22 9.16
N ARG A 105 5.89 13.04 8.27
CA ARG A 105 4.61 12.43 8.65
C ARG A 105 4.73 10.94 8.94
N LEU A 106 5.57 10.23 8.20
CA LEU A 106 5.88 8.83 8.41
C LEU A 106 6.55 8.62 9.76
N ASP A 107 7.62 9.37 10.04
CA ASP A 107 8.35 9.30 11.31
C ASP A 107 7.41 9.60 12.50
N ARG A 108 6.57 10.63 12.38
CA ARG A 108 5.58 10.96 13.42
C ARG A 108 4.59 9.82 13.65
N ARG A 109 4.11 9.18 12.59
CA ARG A 109 3.10 8.12 12.69
C ARG A 109 3.68 6.83 13.24
N LEU A 110 4.93 6.51 12.89
CA LEU A 110 5.67 5.40 13.49
C LEU A 110 6.01 5.67 14.96
N ALA A 111 6.34 6.91 15.34
CA ALA A 111 6.58 7.29 16.73
C ALA A 111 5.31 7.25 17.60
N LEU A 112 4.13 7.44 17.02
CA LEU A 112 2.84 7.27 17.72
C LEU A 112 2.42 5.80 17.87
N ARG A 113 3.09 4.90 17.16
CA ARG A 113 2.84 3.46 17.15
C ARG A 113 3.74 2.69 18.12
N ALA A 114 4.97 3.18 18.32
CA ALA A 114 5.95 2.65 19.28
C ALA A 114 5.46 2.85 20.73
#